data_AF-A0A3A0BN61-F1
#
_entry.id   AF-A0A3A0BN61-F1
#
_cell.length_a   1.000
_cell.length_b   1.000
_cell.length_c   1.000
_cell.angle_alpha   90.00
_cell.angle_beta   90.00
_cell.angle_gamma   90.00
#
_symmetry.space_group_name_H-M   'P 1'
#
loop_
_entity.id
_entity.type
_entity.pdbx_description
1 polymer ?
#
loop_
_entity_poly.entity_id
_entity_poly.type
_entity_poly.pdbx_seq_one_letter_code
_entity_poly.pdbx_strand_id
1 'polypeptide(L)' 'MLFKDPVCGKRIQRGKAHIAIEYEGVNYFLCCPRCQTEFEHNIKLYAKPELGEKAKKLTRVPHHRYTVSR' A
#
# COMPACT_ATOMS: atom_id res chain seq x y z
N MET A 1 4.88 -6.32 -8.38
CA MET A 1 4.78 -6.56 -6.93
C MET A 1 3.32 -6.49 -6.52
N LEU A 2 2.77 -7.54 -5.89
CA LEU A 2 1.46 -7.50 -5.24
C LEU A 2 1.69 -7.51 -3.73
N PHE A 3 1.02 -6.61 -3.02
CA PHE A 3 1.00 -6.49 -1.57
C PHE A 3 -0.17 -7.29 -1.02
N LYS A 4 -0.02 -7.82 0.19
CA LYS A 4 -1.08 -8.56 0.85
C LYS A 4 -1.70 -7.66 1.90
N ASP A 5 -3.00 -7.42 1.77
CA ASP A 5 -3.77 -6.73 2.79
C ASP A 5 -3.66 -7.54 4.11
N PRO A 6 -3.16 -6.93 5.19
CA PRO A 6 -2.93 -7.64 6.45
C PRO A 6 -4.22 -8.01 7.19
N VAL A 7 -5.34 -7.35 6.89
CA VAL A 7 -6.64 -7.62 7.51
C VAL A 7 -7.36 -8.76 6.80
N CYS A 8 -7.53 -8.66 5.48
CA CYS A 8 -8.32 -9.63 4.72
C CYS A 8 -7.49 -10.66 3.93
N GLY A 9 -6.17 -10.47 3.83
CA GLY A 9 -5.28 -11.35 3.09
C GLY A 9 -5.34 -11.17 1.56
N LYS A 10 -6.09 -10.18 1.06
CA LYS A 10 -6.27 -9.93 -0.37
C LYS A 10 -4.98 -9.41 -1.01
N ARG A 11 -4.63 -9.93 -2.19
CA ARG A 11 -3.49 -9.43 -2.96
C ARG A 11 -3.89 -8.20 -3.75
N ILE A 12 -3.22 -7.08 -3.52
CA ILE A 12 -3.50 -5.77 -4.13
C ILE A 12 -2.23 -5.21 -4.78
N GLN A 13 -2.40 -4.48 -5.87
CA GLN A 13 -1.30 -3.74 -6.50
C GLN A 13 -1.20 -2.36 -5.84
N ARG A 14 0.01 -1.80 -5.70
CA ARG A 14 0.21 -0.47 -5.09
C ARG A 14 -0.70 0.62 -5.68
N GLY A 15 -0.81 0.67 -7.00
CA GLY A 15 -1.67 1.64 -7.70
C GLY A 15 -3.17 1.34 -7.63
N LYS A 16 -3.57 0.21 -7.02
CA LYS A 16 -4.98 -0.18 -6.80
C LYS A 16 -5.33 -0.25 -5.32
N ALA A 17 -4.40 0.06 -4.42
CA ALA A 17 -4.68 0.13 -3.00
C ALA A 17 -5.62 1.30 -2.73
N HIS A 18 -6.55 1.13 -1.79
CA HIS A 18 -7.43 2.21 -1.35
C HIS A 18 -6.64 3.26 -0.57
N ILE A 19 -5.78 2.80 0.34
CA ILE A 19 -4.93 3.64 1.18
C ILE A 19 -3.61 2.92 1.51
N ALA A 20 -2.58 3.71 1.77
CA ALA A 20 -1.30 3.26 2.30
C ALA A 20 -1.07 3.91 3.67
N ILE A 21 -0.83 3.08 4.69
CA ILE A 21 -0.56 3.54 6.06
C ILE A 21 0.92 3.26 6.35
N GLU A 22 1.66 4.28 6.72
CA GLU A 22 3.04 4.13 7.17
C GLU A 22 3.07 3.84 8.67
N TYR A 23 3.67 2.73 9.06
CA TYR A 23 3.89 2.36 10.45
C TYR A 23 5.27 1.72 10.61
N GLU A 24 6.08 2.22 11.55
CA GLU A 24 7.46 1.76 11.78
C GLU A 24 8.35 1.72 10.52
N GLY A 25 8.16 2.68 9.60
CA GLY A 25 8.91 2.75 8.34
C GLY A 25 8.50 1.69 7.29
N VAL A 26 7.35 1.05 7.51
CA VAL A 26 6.73 0.09 6.60
C VAL A 26 5.38 0.62 6.12
N ASN A 27 5.17 0.63 4.81
CA ASN A 27 3.90 1.01 4.19
C ASN A 27 3.00 -0.22 4.03
N TYR A 28 1.85 -0.18 4.70
CA TYR A 28 0.80 -1.19 4.62
C TYR A 28 -0.29 -0.72 3.67
N PHE A 29 -0.58 -1.53 2.66
CA PHE A 29 -1.60 -1.22 1.68
C PHE A 29 -2.91 -1.92 2.04
N LEU A 30 -4.01 -1.18 2.02
CA LEU A 30 -5.33 -1.70 2.37
C LEU A 30 -6.27 -1.63 1.17
N CYS A 31 -7.13 -2.64 1.07
CA CYS A 31 -8.01 -2.86 -0.06
C CYS A 31 -9.22 -1.92 -0.09
N CYS A 32 -9.63 -1.45 1.09
CA CYS A 32 -10.99 -1.00 1.32
C CYS A 32 -11.09 -0.30 2.69
N PRO A 33 -12.05 0.64 2.87
CA PRO A 33 -12.18 1.44 4.09
C PRO A 33 -12.47 0.59 5.35
N ARG A 34 -13.18 -0.54 5.21
CA ARG A 34 -13.38 -1.47 6.33
C ARG A 34 -12.06 -2.06 6.84
N CYS A 35 -11.15 -2.41 5.93
CA CYS A 35 -9.82 -2.91 6.33
C CYS A 35 -8.98 -1.79 6.93
N GLN A 36 -9.16 -0.53 6.49
CA GLN A 36 -8.54 0.63 7.14
C GLN A 36 -8.93 0.75 8.60
N THR A 37 -10.23 0.81 8.90
CA THR A 37 -10.69 0.95 10.29
C THR A 37 -10.19 -0.20 11.16
N GLU A 38 -10.28 -1.43 10.68
CA GLU A 38 -9.80 -2.61 11.42
C GLU A 38 -8.28 -2.57 11.65
N PHE A 39 -7.52 -2.16 10.62
CA PHE A 39 -6.07 -2.02 10.74
C PHE A 39 -5.67 -0.92 11.72
N GLU A 40 -6.35 0.23 11.72
CA GLU A 40 -6.10 1.33 12.66
C GLU A 40 -6.44 0.93 14.10
N HIS A 41 -7.53 0.20 14.31
CA HIS A 41 -7.92 -0.32 15.63
C HIS A 41 -6.92 -1.36 16.15
N ASN A 42 -6.42 -2.23 15.28
CA ASN A 42 -5.60 -3.39 15.63
C ASN A 42 -4.19 -3.34 15.02
N ILE A 43 -3.60 -2.14 14.96
CA ILE A 43 -2.33 -1.91 14.24
C ILE A 43 -1.20 -2.82 14.73
N LYS A 44 -1.12 -3.10 16.03
CA LYS A 44 -0.08 -3.95 16.63
C LYS A 44 -0.19 -5.42 16.22
N LEU A 45 -1.38 -5.90 15.84
CA LEU A 45 -1.60 -7.28 15.39
C LEU A 45 -1.31 -7.45 13.90
N TYR A 46 -1.58 -6.41 13.12
CA TYR A 46 -1.53 -6.44 11.67
C TYR A 46 -0.27 -5.84 11.06
N ALA A 47 0.45 -4.96 11.77
CA ALA A 47 1.67 -4.32 11.31
C ALA A 47 2.87 -5.29 11.31
N LYS A 48 2.81 -6.27 10.42
CA LYS A 48 3.90 -7.23 10.22
C LYS A 48 4.84 -6.70 9.12
N PRO A 49 6.15 -6.53 9.39
CA PRO A 49 7.10 -5.95 8.44
C PRO A 49 7.27 -6.79 7.15
N GLU A 50 6.82 -8.04 7.16
CA GLU A 50 6.77 -8.96 6.02
C GLU A 50 5.60 -8.70 5.05
N LEU A 51 4.52 -8.05 5.52
CA LEU A 51 3.32 -7.78 4.71
C LEU A 51 3.35 -6.41 4.02
N GLY A 52 4.08 -5.45 4.58
CA GLY A 52 4.20 -4.11 4.02
C GLY A 52 5.47 -3.90 3.21
N GLU A 53 5.49 -2.83 2.42
CA GLU A 53 6.67 -2.37 1.70
C GLU A 53 7.49 -1.49 2.65
N LYS A 54 8.73 -1.89 2.99
CA LYS A 54 9.66 -0.95 3.63
C LYS A 54 9.66 0.33 2.80
N ALA A 55 9.53 1.50 3.42
CA ALA A 55 9.46 2.80 2.77
C ALA A 55 10.75 3.13 2.01
N LYS A 56 11.03 2.40 0.92
CA LYS A 56 12.01 2.78 -0.08
C LYS A 56 11.33 3.85 -0.88
N LYS A 57 11.83 5.10 -0.71
CA LYS A 57 11.46 6.29 -1.48
C LYS A 57 10.90 5.86 -2.82
N LEU A 58 9.59 5.99 -3.00
CA LEU A 58 8.93 5.81 -4.27
C LEU A 58 9.68 6.73 -5.24
N THR A 59 10.59 6.13 -6.01
CA THR A 59 11.30 6.81 -7.08
C THR A 59 10.20 7.35 -7.94
N ARG A 60 10.09 8.69 -7.97
CA ARG A 60 9.21 9.44 -8.86
C ARG A 60 9.42 8.85 -10.24
N VAL A 61 8.53 7.97 -10.68
CA VAL A 61 8.51 7.54 -12.08
C VAL A 61 7.92 8.75 -12.78
N PRO A 62 8.68 9.50 -13.60
CA PRO A 62 8.08 10.57 -14.37
C PRO A 62 7.01 9.90 -15.23
N HIS A 63 5.77 10.30 -15.03
CA HIS A 63 4.65 9.90 -15.87
C HIS A 63 5.10 10.10 -17.31
N HIS A 64 5.18 9.00 -18.05
CA HIS A 64 5.57 8.97 -19.45
C HIS A 64 4.68 9.98 -20.20
N ARG A 65 5.29 11.10 -20.55
CA ARG A 65 4.67 12.22 -21.26
C ARG A 65 4.35 11.70 -22.65
N TYR A 66 3.09 11.32 -22.89
CA TYR A 66 2.66 11.01 -24.25
C TYR A 66 2.78 12.31 -25.05
N THR A 67 3.70 12.35 -26.01
CA THR A 67 3.78 13.44 -26.97
C THR A 67 2.74 13.15 -28.06
N VAL A 68 1.62 13.88 -28.05
CA VAL A 68 0.77 13.97 -29.24
C VAL A 68 1.59 14.66 -30.33
N SER A 69 1.99 13.89 -31.34
CA SER A 69 2.55 14.43 -32.57
C SER A 69 1.40 14.74 -33.53
N ARG A 70 1.56 15.88 -34.17
CA ARG A 70 0.60 16.67 -34.94
C ARG A 70 0.33 16.09 -36.33
#